data_AF-A0A936SMN8-F1
#
_entry.id   AF-A0A936SMN8-F1
#
_cell.length_a   1.000
_cell.length_b   1.000
_cell.length_c   1.000
_cell.angle_alpha   90.00
_cell.angle_beta   90.00
_cell.angle_gamma   90.00
#
_symmetry.space_group_name_H-M   'P 1'
#
loop_
_entity.id
_entity.type
_entity.pdbx_description
1 polymer ?
#
loop_
_entity_poly.entity_id
_entity_poly.type
_entity_poly.pdbx_seq_one_letter_code
_entity_poly.pdbx_strand_id
1 'polypeptide(L)'
;MQIIVNDTCCLIDLRKVGLLMKVLDLPYRVAIVYPLRASELLDIPEREWAILEAGGLEVIDVEGKLVHEAQLAMQLRRGTSFNDCLSLVQTRAFSPEGVLLTNDRKLRELAQLSRIEAHGTLWLIDELLKHTILSERECAAVLEAWRSDPLVFLPQAEVEQRLCRCEDAMKMY
;
A
#
# COMPACT_ATOMS: atom_id res chain seq x y z
N MET A 1 7.37 0.18 16.48
CA MET A 1 7.75 0.44 15.08
C MET A 1 6.58 0.00 14.23
N GLN A 2 5.98 0.89 13.43
CA GLN A 2 4.78 0.56 12.64
C GLN A 2 5.09 -0.45 11.54
N ILE A 3 4.11 -1.28 11.20
CA ILE A 3 4.16 -2.23 10.08
C ILE A 3 3.05 -1.91 9.09
N ILE A 4 3.43 -1.69 7.84
CA ILE A 4 2.53 -1.46 6.72
C ILE A 4 2.32 -2.80 6.03
N VAL A 5 1.11 -3.33 6.12
CA VAL A 5 0.69 -4.52 5.36
C VAL A 5 0.05 -4.04 4.06
N ASN A 6 0.67 -4.40 2.95
CA ASN A 6 0.27 -3.99 1.62
C ASN A 6 -0.81 -4.92 1.09
N ASP A 7 -1.85 -4.30 0.54
CA ASP A 7 -2.69 -4.91 -0.47
C ASP A 7 -1.95 -4.95 -1.82
N THR A 8 -2.31 -5.92 -2.66
CA THR A 8 -1.74 -6.14 -3.99
C THR A 8 -1.88 -4.91 -4.87
N CYS A 9 -3.03 -4.23 -4.83
CA CYS A 9 -3.28 -3.05 -5.68
C CYS A 9 -2.25 -1.94 -5.43
N CYS A 10 -1.92 -1.66 -4.16
CA CYS A 10 -0.93 -0.65 -3.82
C CYS A 10 0.48 -1.04 -4.28
N LEU A 11 0.85 -2.32 -4.15
CA LEU A 11 2.17 -2.79 -4.58
C LEU A 11 2.32 -2.69 -6.10
N ILE A 12 1.27 -3.02 -6.86
CA ILE A 12 1.22 -2.82 -8.32
C ILE A 12 1.34 -1.33 -8.67
N ASP A 13 0.57 -0.47 -8.02
CA ASP A 13 0.58 0.97 -8.27
C ASP A 13 1.95 1.59 -7.99
N LEU A 14 2.63 1.20 -6.90
CA LEU A 14 3.99 1.62 -6.57
C LEU A 14 5.03 1.09 -7.57
N ARG A 15 4.86 -0.14 -8.07
CA ARG A 15 5.74 -0.74 -9.08
C ARG A 15 5.72 0.05 -10.38
N LYS A 16 4.53 0.45 -10.85
CA LYS A 16 4.34 1.21 -12.10
C LYS A 16 5.14 2.52 -12.16
N VAL A 17 5.35 3.14 -11.01
CA VAL A 17 6.06 4.43 -10.87
C VAL A 17 7.46 4.30 -10.26
N GLY A 18 7.96 3.07 -10.07
CA GLY A 18 9.31 2.82 -9.56
C GLY A 18 9.52 3.21 -8.10
N LEU A 19 8.47 3.24 -7.28
CA LEU A 19 8.55 3.67 -5.87
C LEU A 19 8.77 2.53 -4.87
N LEU A 20 8.71 1.26 -5.29
CA LEU A 20 8.79 0.12 -4.36
C LEU A 20 10.01 0.20 -3.43
N MET A 21 11.22 0.40 -3.98
CA MET A 21 12.44 0.48 -3.17
C MET A 21 12.45 1.71 -2.25
N LYS A 22 11.97 2.87 -2.73
CA LYS A 22 11.90 4.10 -1.92
C LYS A 22 10.97 3.95 -0.72
N VAL A 23 9.89 3.19 -0.87
CA VAL A 23 8.98 2.89 0.26
C VAL A 23 9.67 2.06 1.34
N LEU A 24 10.63 1.22 0.97
CA LEU A 24 11.42 0.43 1.93
C LEU A 24 12.46 1.27 2.69
N ASP A 25 12.81 2.46 2.20
CA ASP A 25 13.69 3.41 2.89
C ASP A 25 12.96 4.19 4.01
N LEU A 26 11.63 4.08 4.10
CA LEU A 26 10.85 4.69 5.17
C LEU A 26 11.11 3.99 6.51
N PRO A 27 10.90 4.66 7.66
CA PRO A 27 11.08 4.07 8.99
C PRO A 27 9.92 3.14 9.39
N TYR A 28 9.46 2.31 8.46
CA TYR A 28 8.36 1.35 8.61
C TYR A 28 8.82 -0.05 8.23
N ARG A 29 8.27 -1.06 8.88
CA ARG A 29 8.30 -2.40 8.32
C ARG A 29 7.28 -2.47 7.20
N VAL A 30 7.67 -2.96 6.04
CA VAL A 30 6.78 -3.06 4.88
C VAL A 30 6.58 -4.53 4.60
N ALA A 31 5.34 -4.99 4.59
CA ALA A 31 5.02 -6.40 4.46
C ALA A 31 3.91 -6.64 3.44
N ILE A 32 3.88 -7.85 2.88
CA ILE A 32 2.75 -8.42 2.15
C ILE A 32 2.51 -9.86 2.63
N VAL A 33 1.26 -10.27 2.68
CA VAL A 33 0.90 -11.64 3.03
C VAL A 33 1.22 -12.60 1.88
N TYR A 34 1.83 -13.74 2.21
CA TYR A 34 2.29 -14.74 1.24
C TYR A 34 1.20 -15.20 0.26
N PRO A 35 -0.06 -15.46 0.69
CA PRO A 35 -1.13 -15.84 -0.25
C PRO A 35 -1.36 -14.81 -1.37
N LEU A 36 -1.18 -13.51 -1.12
CA LEU A 36 -1.35 -12.47 -2.13
C LEU A 36 -0.19 -12.50 -3.13
N ARG A 37 1.05 -12.60 -2.63
CA ARG A 37 2.22 -12.82 -3.51
C ARG A 37 2.01 -14.03 -4.42
N ALA A 38 1.55 -15.15 -3.84
CA ALA A 38 1.42 -16.42 -4.53
C ALA A 38 0.23 -16.51 -5.50
N SER A 39 -0.77 -15.61 -5.40
CA SER A 39 -1.99 -15.70 -6.21
C SER A 39 -2.27 -14.49 -7.09
N GLU A 40 -1.79 -13.29 -6.73
CA GLU A 40 -2.15 -12.04 -7.43
C GLU A 40 -0.95 -11.32 -8.06
N LEU A 41 0.28 -11.60 -7.60
CA LEU A 41 1.50 -10.92 -8.06
C LEU A 41 2.39 -11.80 -8.95
N LEU A 42 1.76 -12.63 -9.78
CA LEU A 42 2.43 -13.61 -10.65
C LEU A 42 3.29 -12.96 -11.74
N ASP A 43 2.99 -11.71 -12.11
CA ASP A 43 3.72 -10.95 -13.14
C ASP A 43 4.97 -10.22 -12.59
N ILE A 44 5.27 -10.38 -11.31
CA ILE A 44 6.52 -9.91 -10.69
C ILE A 44 7.53 -11.07 -10.75
N PRO A 45 8.64 -10.94 -11.51
CA PRO A 45 9.65 -11.99 -11.59
C PRO A 45 10.29 -12.28 -10.23
N GLU A 46 10.66 -13.54 -9.96
CA GLU A 46 11.34 -13.92 -8.71
C GLU A 46 12.62 -13.13 -8.44
N ARG A 47 13.34 -12.69 -9.49
CA ARG A 47 14.49 -11.80 -9.33
C ARG A 47 14.10 -10.44 -8.74
N GLU A 48 12.95 -9.90 -9.15
CA GLU A 48 12.43 -8.64 -8.61
C GLU A 48 12.00 -8.84 -7.15
N TRP A 49 11.32 -9.95 -6.82
CA TRP A 49 11.03 -10.32 -5.43
C TRP A 49 12.27 -10.41 -4.55
N ALA A 50 13.33 -11.07 -5.02
CA ALA A 50 14.59 -11.17 -4.28
C ALA A 50 15.22 -9.81 -4.00
N ILE A 51 15.11 -8.85 -4.93
CA ILE A 51 15.58 -7.47 -4.73
C ILE A 51 14.73 -6.76 -3.66
N LEU A 52 13.41 -6.90 -3.73
CA LEU A 52 12.49 -6.29 -2.76
C LEU A 52 12.70 -6.85 -1.34
N GLU A 53 12.82 -8.17 -1.21
CA GLU A 53 13.08 -8.83 0.08
C GLU A 53 14.44 -8.42 0.66
N ALA A 54 15.49 -8.36 -0.18
CA ALA A 54 16.80 -7.85 0.23
C ALA A 54 16.76 -6.36 0.62
N GLY A 55 15.82 -5.60 0.06
CA GLY A 55 15.54 -4.21 0.40
C GLY A 55 14.71 -4.03 1.69
N GLY A 56 14.18 -5.11 2.28
CA GLY A 56 13.40 -5.05 3.51
C GLY A 56 11.89 -5.29 3.34
N LEU A 57 11.40 -5.66 2.15
CA LEU A 57 10.02 -6.12 1.99
C LEU A 57 9.85 -7.49 2.65
N GLU A 58 8.94 -7.59 3.62
CA GLU A 58 8.65 -8.83 4.32
C GLU A 58 7.50 -9.58 3.62
N VAL A 59 7.75 -10.83 3.25
CA VAL A 59 6.68 -11.75 2.82
C VAL A 59 6.29 -12.62 4.02
N ILE A 60 5.14 -12.33 4.61
CA ILE A 60 4.70 -12.97 5.85
C ILE A 60 3.67 -14.05 5.57
N ASP A 61 3.85 -15.23 6.17
CA ASP A 61 2.82 -16.27 6.13
C ASP A 61 1.67 -15.93 7.07
N VAL A 62 0.48 -16.44 6.77
CA VAL A 62 -0.73 -16.18 7.55
C VAL A 62 -1.04 -17.39 8.42
N GLU A 63 -1.05 -17.19 9.73
CA GLU A 63 -1.39 -18.26 10.67
C GLU A 63 -2.79 -18.83 10.41
N GLY A 64 -2.97 -20.15 10.58
CA GLY A 64 -4.26 -20.81 10.30
C GLY A 64 -5.47 -20.22 11.05
N LYS A 65 -5.26 -19.67 12.25
CA LYS A 65 -6.31 -18.94 13.00
C LYS A 65 -6.78 -17.68 12.24
N LEU A 66 -5.84 -16.94 11.67
CA LEU A 66 -6.13 -15.73 10.89
C LEU A 66 -6.76 -16.09 9.55
N VAL A 67 -6.34 -17.19 8.92
CA VAL A 67 -7.01 -17.73 7.71
C VAL A 67 -8.49 -18.00 7.99
N HIS A 68 -8.81 -18.64 9.12
CA HIS A 68 -10.19 -18.90 9.51
C HIS A 68 -10.98 -17.60 9.77
N GLU A 69 -10.36 -16.63 10.46
CA GLU A 69 -10.96 -15.31 10.69
C GLU A 69 -11.23 -14.56 9.39
N ALA A 70 -10.34 -14.64 8.39
CA ALA A 70 -10.54 -14.06 7.07
C ALA A 70 -11.73 -14.71 6.34
N GLN A 71 -11.91 -16.03 6.46
CA GLN A 71 -13.06 -16.73 5.87
C GLN A 71 -14.38 -16.23 6.48
N LEU A 72 -14.44 -16.06 7.80
CA LEU A 72 -15.61 -15.52 8.49
C LEU A 72 -15.88 -14.07 8.08
N ALA A 73 -14.84 -13.23 8.00
CA ALA A 73 -14.96 -11.84 7.57
C ALA A 73 -15.54 -11.73 6.16
N MET A 74 -15.06 -12.56 5.23
CA MET A 74 -15.55 -12.62 3.85
C MET A 74 -17.03 -13.01 3.77
N GLN A 75 -17.48 -13.97 4.60
CA GLN A 75 -18.89 -14.38 4.63
C GLN A 75 -19.83 -13.27 5.14
N LEU A 76 -19.36 -12.48 6.11
CA LEU A 76 -20.12 -11.37 6.69
C LEU A 76 -20.15 -10.13 5.79
N ARG A 77 -19.17 -9.98 4.88
CA ARG A 77 -18.96 -8.79 4.04
C ARG A 77 -19.05 -9.15 2.57
N ARG A 78 -20.26 -9.06 1.99
CA ARG A 78 -20.44 -9.30 0.55
C ARG A 78 -19.62 -8.32 -0.28
N GLY A 79 -18.76 -8.85 -1.14
CA GLY A 79 -18.01 -8.08 -2.15
C GLY A 79 -16.59 -7.69 -1.76
N THR A 80 -16.05 -8.21 -0.65
CA THR A 80 -14.62 -8.15 -0.31
C THR A 80 -13.96 -9.49 -0.66
N SER A 81 -12.77 -9.47 -1.26
CA SER A 81 -12.08 -10.71 -1.65
C SER A 81 -11.57 -11.46 -0.41
N PHE A 82 -11.27 -12.75 -0.56
CA PHE A 82 -10.61 -13.52 0.50
C PHE A 82 -9.23 -12.94 0.83
N ASN A 83 -8.49 -12.50 -0.19
CA ASN A 83 -7.16 -11.92 -0.08
C ASN A 83 -7.18 -10.57 0.66
N ASP A 84 -8.15 -9.71 0.35
CA ASP A 84 -8.41 -8.47 1.09
C ASP A 84 -8.64 -8.75 2.58
N CYS A 85 -9.42 -9.81 2.87
CA CYS A 85 -9.71 -10.24 4.22
C CYS A 85 -8.45 -10.77 4.93
N LEU A 86 -7.56 -11.48 4.23
CA LEU A 86 -6.28 -11.93 4.79
C LEU A 86 -5.40 -10.75 5.18
N SER A 87 -5.23 -9.76 4.30
CA SER A 87 -4.49 -8.54 4.60
C SER A 87 -5.08 -7.82 5.82
N LEU A 88 -6.40 -7.65 5.86
CA LEU A 88 -7.11 -7.02 6.97
C LEU A 88 -6.85 -7.72 8.32
N VAL A 89 -7.07 -9.04 8.40
CA VAL A 89 -6.90 -9.76 9.67
C VAL A 89 -5.44 -9.85 10.08
N GLN A 90 -4.52 -9.93 9.11
CA GLN A 90 -3.09 -9.89 9.37
C GLN A 90 -2.65 -8.54 9.92
N THR A 91 -3.11 -7.43 9.33
CA THR A 91 -2.86 -6.09 9.89
C THR A 91 -3.39 -5.97 11.31
N ARG A 92 -4.61 -6.47 11.57
CA ARG A 92 -5.19 -6.45 12.92
C ARG A 92 -4.34 -7.24 13.92
N ALA A 93 -3.72 -8.33 13.50
CA ALA A 93 -2.85 -9.13 14.36
C ALA A 93 -1.61 -8.36 14.83
N PHE A 94 -1.19 -7.32 14.09
CA PHE A 94 -0.11 -6.42 14.46
C PHE A 94 -0.55 -5.19 15.26
N SER A 95 -1.79 -5.14 15.76
CA SER A 95 -2.26 -4.01 16.56
C SER A 95 -1.43 -3.85 17.85
N PRO A 96 -1.14 -2.61 18.29
CA PRO A 96 -1.56 -1.33 17.72
C PRO A 96 -0.69 -0.79 16.56
N GLU A 97 0.40 -1.45 16.19
CA GLU A 97 1.38 -0.94 15.21
C GLU A 97 1.01 -1.21 13.73
N GLY A 98 -0.02 -2.02 13.48
CA GLY A 98 -0.44 -2.44 12.15
C GLY A 98 -1.21 -1.38 11.38
N VAL A 99 -0.73 -1.06 10.17
CA VAL A 99 -1.37 -0.17 9.20
C VAL A 99 -1.68 -0.96 7.93
N LEU A 100 -2.91 -0.88 7.44
CA LEU A 100 -3.31 -1.48 6.17
C LEU A 100 -3.10 -0.46 5.06
N LEU A 101 -2.32 -0.81 4.04
CA LEU A 101 -2.19 0.01 2.85
C LEU A 101 -3.07 -0.55 1.73
N THR A 102 -4.09 0.20 1.34
CA THR A 102 -4.99 -0.15 0.25
C THR A 102 -5.53 1.09 -0.46
N ASN A 103 -5.69 1.00 -1.78
CA ASN A 103 -6.42 1.97 -2.58
C ASN A 103 -7.92 1.62 -2.67
N ASP A 104 -8.31 0.39 -2.29
CA ASP A 104 -9.70 -0.04 -2.31
C ASP A 104 -10.52 0.65 -1.20
N ARG A 105 -11.59 1.33 -1.61
CA ARG A 105 -12.48 2.06 -0.71
C ARG A 105 -13.25 1.13 0.24
N LYS A 106 -13.74 -0.01 -0.24
CA LYS A 106 -14.52 -0.96 0.57
C LYS A 106 -13.64 -1.60 1.63
N LEU A 107 -12.40 -1.93 1.28
CA LEU A 107 -11.42 -2.47 2.23
C LEU A 107 -11.03 -1.43 3.28
N ARG A 108 -10.87 -0.16 2.88
CA ARG A 108 -10.66 0.95 3.83
C ARG A 108 -11.84 1.13 4.79
N GLU A 109 -13.08 1.09 4.31
CA GLU A 109 -14.29 1.12 5.13
C GLU A 109 -14.35 -0.07 6.10
N LEU A 110 -13.93 -1.26 5.64
CA LEU A 110 -13.85 -2.47 6.46
C LEU A 110 -12.78 -2.36 7.56
N ALA A 111 -11.62 -1.80 7.26
CA ALA A 111 -10.57 -1.52 8.23
C ALA A 111 -11.04 -0.55 9.32
N GLN A 112 -11.71 0.55 8.93
CA GLN A 112 -12.29 1.50 9.87
C GLN A 112 -13.29 0.84 10.83
N LEU A 113 -14.21 0.02 10.31
CA LEU A 113 -15.18 -0.72 11.14
C LEU A 113 -14.51 -1.73 12.07
N SER A 114 -13.32 -2.22 11.70
CA SER A 114 -12.50 -3.14 12.47
C SER A 114 -11.49 -2.42 13.39
N ARG A 115 -11.52 -1.09 13.45
CA ARG A 115 -10.58 -0.23 14.20
C ARG A 115 -9.11 -0.45 13.81
N ILE A 116 -8.86 -0.73 12.54
CA ILE A 116 -7.54 -0.88 11.95
C ILE A 116 -7.21 0.42 11.23
N GLU A 117 -6.01 0.95 11.45
CA GLU A 117 -5.52 2.11 10.71
C GLU A 117 -5.32 1.72 9.24
N ALA A 118 -5.85 2.52 8.31
CA ALA A 118 -5.77 2.22 6.89
C ALA A 118 -5.53 3.48 6.04
N HIS A 119 -4.54 3.40 5.17
CA HIS A 119 -4.09 4.48 4.30
C HIS A 119 -3.98 4.01 2.85
N GLY A 120 -3.90 4.95 1.90
CA GLY A 120 -3.70 4.66 0.46
C GLY A 120 -2.31 5.10 0.00
N THR A 121 -1.99 4.90 -1.27
CA THR A 121 -0.66 5.26 -1.80
C THR A 121 -0.36 6.76 -1.73
N LEU A 122 -1.37 7.63 -1.73
CA LEU A 122 -1.16 9.08 -1.52
C LEU A 122 -0.59 9.41 -0.14
N TRP A 123 -0.92 8.63 0.90
CA TRP A 123 -0.31 8.79 2.21
C TRP A 123 1.17 8.42 2.20
N LEU A 124 1.55 7.36 1.44
CA LEU A 124 2.97 7.04 1.25
C LEU A 124 3.73 8.16 0.53
N ILE A 125 3.11 8.84 -0.44
CA ILE A 125 3.72 10.01 -1.06
C ILE A 125 4.01 11.10 -0.03
N ASP A 126 3.05 11.38 0.85
CA ASP A 126 3.23 12.37 1.91
C ASP A 126 4.35 11.95 2.88
N GLU A 127 4.44 10.67 3.25
CA GLU A 127 5.53 10.16 4.11
C GLU A 127 6.89 10.19 3.41
N LEU A 128 6.96 9.85 2.12
CA LEU A 128 8.20 9.91 1.33
C LEU A 128 8.73 11.35 1.20
N LEU A 129 7.83 12.33 0.99
CA LEU A 129 8.17 13.76 0.99
C LEU A 129 8.66 14.22 2.36
N LYS A 130 7.91 13.87 3.42
CA LYS A 130 8.22 14.23 4.81
C LYS A 130 9.58 13.69 5.26
N HIS A 131 9.96 12.50 4.78
CA HIS A 131 11.26 11.88 5.04
C HIS A 131 12.35 12.26 4.03
N THR A 132 12.07 13.17 3.10
CA THR A 132 13.02 13.65 2.06
C THR A 132 13.57 12.54 1.15
N ILE A 133 12.85 11.42 1.03
CA ILE A 133 13.17 10.29 0.14
C ILE A 133 12.71 10.58 -1.30
N LEU A 134 11.66 11.39 -1.41
CA LEU A 134 11.10 11.87 -2.68
C LEU A 134 11.24 13.39 -2.73
N SER A 135 11.74 13.92 -3.84
CA SER A 135 11.71 15.36 -4.11
C SER A 135 10.34 15.80 -4.61
N GLU A 136 10.03 17.10 -4.50
CA GLU A 136 8.78 17.68 -5.04
C GLU A 136 8.64 17.43 -6.55
N ARG A 137 9.76 17.45 -7.29
CA ARG A 137 9.79 17.15 -8.72
C ARG A 137 9.46 15.69 -9.02
N GLU A 138 10.04 14.75 -8.28
CA GLU A 138 9.71 13.32 -8.43
C GLU A 138 8.26 13.05 -8.01
N CYS A 139 7.79 13.69 -6.93
CA CYS A 139 6.40 13.61 -6.48
C CYS A 139 5.43 14.05 -7.57
N ALA A 140 5.65 15.22 -8.18
CA ALA A 140 4.82 15.69 -9.27
C ALA A 140 4.79 14.71 -10.45
N ALA A 141 5.96 14.15 -10.82
CA ALA A 141 6.04 13.16 -11.88
C ALA A 141 5.28 11.86 -11.57
N VAL A 142 5.35 11.37 -10.33
CA VAL A 142 4.61 10.18 -9.87
C VAL A 142 3.10 10.45 -9.90
N LEU A 143 2.67 11.58 -9.36
CA LEU A 143 1.26 11.96 -9.31
C LEU A 143 0.67 12.11 -10.72
N GLU A 144 1.41 12.68 -11.66
CA GLU A 144 1.00 12.75 -13.07
C GLU A 144 0.94 11.37 -13.74
N ALA A 145 1.91 10.49 -13.45
CA ALA A 145 1.90 9.13 -13.96
C ALA A 145 0.69 8.34 -13.46
N TRP A 146 0.35 8.42 -12.18
CA TRP A 146 -0.85 7.80 -11.64
C TRP A 146 -2.14 8.45 -12.16
N ARG A 147 -2.17 9.77 -12.33
CA ARG A 147 -3.33 10.48 -12.89
C ARG A 147 -3.65 10.05 -14.32
N SER A 148 -2.62 9.73 -15.11
CA SER A 148 -2.75 9.33 -16.52
C SER A 148 -2.95 7.83 -16.72
N ASP A 149 -2.77 7.00 -15.69
CA ASP A 149 -2.98 5.56 -15.77
C ASP A 149 -4.45 5.19 -15.48
N PRO A 150 -5.19 4.65 -16.46
CA PRO A 150 -6.61 4.30 -16.28
C PRO A 150 -6.84 3.13 -15.31
N LEU A 151 -5.78 2.42 -14.90
CA LEU A 151 -5.84 1.31 -13.96
C LEU A 151 -5.48 1.73 -12.53
N VAL A 152 -5.18 3.01 -12.30
CA VAL A 152 -4.87 3.55 -10.97
C VAL A 152 -6.05 4.37 -10.48
N PHE A 153 -6.67 3.94 -9.39
CA PHE A 153 -7.89 4.55 -8.86
C PHE A 153 -7.58 5.40 -7.63
N LEU A 154 -7.29 6.68 -7.86
CA LEU A 154 -7.03 7.65 -6.78
C LEU A 154 -8.06 8.80 -6.79
N PRO A 155 -8.34 9.42 -5.63
CA PRO A 155 -9.22 10.59 -5.57
C PRO A 155 -8.58 11.77 -6.32
N GLN A 156 -9.17 12.16 -7.46
CA GLN A 156 -8.57 13.16 -8.36
C GLN A 156 -8.34 14.52 -7.67
N ALA A 157 -9.29 14.96 -6.84
CA ALA A 157 -9.14 16.21 -6.09
C ALA A 157 -7.92 16.19 -5.14
N GLU A 158 -7.62 15.03 -4.55
CA GLU A 158 -6.45 14.88 -3.66
C GLU A 158 -5.13 14.81 -4.42
N VAL A 159 -5.14 14.25 -5.64
CA VAL A 159 -4.00 14.23 -6.55
C VAL A 159 -3.68 15.65 -7.02
N GLU A 160 -4.70 16.39 -7.49
CA GLU A 160 -4.56 17.77 -7.95
C GLU A 160 -4.05 18.71 -6.85
N GLN A 161 -4.56 18.55 -5.62
CA GLN A 161 -4.09 19.34 -4.48
C GLN A 161 -2.60 19.12 -4.21
N ARG A 162 -2.12 17.87 -4.28
CA ARG A 162 -0.70 17.54 -4.06
C ARG A 162 0.18 18.02 -5.22
N LEU A 163 -0.29 17.89 -6.47
CA LEU A 163 0.40 18.44 -7.64
C LEU A 163 0.64 19.96 -7.50
N CYS A 164 -0.40 20.70 -7.14
CA CYS A 164 -0.30 22.15 -6.92
C CYS A 164 0.72 22.51 -5.83
N ARG A 165 0.73 21.76 -4.72
CA ARG A 165 1.74 21.92 -3.65
C ARG A 165 3.17 21.69 -4.14
N CYS A 166 3.38 20.64 -4.94
CA CYS A 166 4.70 20.35 -5.52
C CYS A 166 5.17 21.47 -6.45
N GLU A 167 4.28 21.97 -7.31
CA GLU A 167 4.58 23.08 -8.21
C GLU A 167 4.95 24.36 -7.47
N ASP A 168 4.20 24.69 -6.43
CA ASP A 168 4.46 25.90 -5.64
C ASP A 168 5.78 25.79 -4.86
N ALA A 169 6.09 24.62 -4.30
CA ALA A 169 7.37 24.37 -3.65
C ALA A 169 8.54 24.53 -4.62
N MET A 170 8.41 24.07 -5.87
CA MET A 170 9.45 24.22 -6.90
C MET A 170 9.67 25.67 -7.35
N LYS A 171 8.67 26.55 -7.27
CA LYS A 171 8.81 27.98 -7.61
C LYS A 171 9.53 28.80 -6.53
N MET A 172 9.63 28.27 -5.30
CA MET A 172 10.26 28.95 -4.17
C MET A 172 11.79 28.76 -4.11
N TYR A 173 12.34 27.90 -4.98
CA TYR A 173 13.78 27.62 -5.13
C TYR A 173 14.29 28.15 -6.47
#